data_AF-A0A952INN1-F1
#
_entry.id   AF-A0A952INN1-F1
#
_cell.length_a   1.000
_cell.length_b   1.000
_cell.length_c   1.000
_cell.angle_alpha   90.00
_cell.angle_beta   90.00
_cell.angle_gamma   90.00
#
_symmetry.space_group_name_H-M   'P 1'
#
loop_
_entity.id
_entity.type
_entity.pdbx_description
1 polymer ?
#
loop_
_entity_poly.entity_id
_entity_poly.type
_entity_poly.pdbx_seq_one_letter_code
_entity_poly.pdbx_strand_id
1 'polypeptide(L)' 'MTVDTSPVITALDTWLLRLPVNARRDHGIGSIEHAVDIVVVRLTADNGKQGFGEASPWSVFTGSAEASHAA' A
#
# COMPACT_ATOMS: atom_id res chain seq x y z
N MET A 1 9.54 -30.71 -21.65
CA MET A 1 9.32 -29.27 -21.43
C MET A 1 7.88 -29.10 -20.99
N THR A 2 7.63 -28.79 -19.73
CA THR A 2 6.27 -28.56 -19.19
C THR A 2 5.95 -27.07 -19.32
N VAL A 3 4.77 -26.75 -19.84
CA VAL A 3 4.27 -25.37 -19.93
C VAL A 3 3.82 -24.94 -18.53
N ASP A 4 4.31 -23.80 -18.06
CA ASP A 4 3.80 -23.18 -16.82
C ASP A 4 2.40 -22.64 -17.09
N THR A 5 1.46 -23.02 -16.22
CA THR A 5 0.04 -22.64 -16.30
C THR A 5 -0.34 -21.67 -15.19
N SER A 6 0.64 -21.13 -14.47
CA SER A 6 0.42 -20.14 -13.42
C SER A 6 -0.23 -18.88 -13.99
N PRO A 7 -1.23 -18.32 -13.29
CA PRO A 7 -1.85 -17.07 -13.72
C PRO A 7 -0.83 -15.93 -13.80
N VAL A 8 -0.95 -15.07 -14.81
CA VAL A 8 -0.09 -13.89 -14.96
C VAL A 8 -0.81 -12.63 -14.50
N ILE A 9 -0.07 -11.68 -13.93
CA ILE A 9 -0.61 -10.38 -13.52
C ILE A 9 -0.87 -9.52 -14.78
N THR A 10 -2.08 -8.98 -14.89
CA THR A 10 -2.53 -8.19 -16.04
C THR A 10 -2.87 -6.74 -15.70
N ALA A 11 -3.14 -6.43 -14.43
CA ALA A 11 -3.36 -5.07 -13.98
C ALA A 11 -2.83 -4.83 -12.56
N LEU A 12 -2.43 -3.59 -12.32
CA LEU A 12 -2.04 -3.04 -11.02
C LEU A 12 -2.79 -1.73 -10.81
N ASP A 13 -3.45 -1.61 -9.67
CA ASP A 13 -4.11 -0.38 -9.24
C ASP A 13 -3.55 0.05 -7.88
N THR A 14 -3.39 1.35 -7.67
CA THR A 14 -2.99 1.94 -6.39
C THR A 14 -3.99 3.00 -5.92
N TRP A 15 -4.13 3.11 -4.61
CA TRP A 15 -4.90 4.19 -3.97
C TRP A 15 -4.12 4.74 -2.79
N LEU A 16 -3.85 6.04 -2.80
CA LEU A 16 -3.45 6.77 -1.61
C LEU A 16 -4.69 7.03 -0.75
N LEU A 17 -4.74 6.45 0.44
CA LEU A 17 -5.84 6.59 1.39
C LEU A 17 -5.38 7.38 2.60
N ARG A 18 -6.26 8.24 3.12
CA ARG A 18 -6.07 8.97 4.38
C ARG A 18 -7.05 8.45 5.42
N LEU A 19 -6.57 7.62 6.34
CA LEU A 19 -7.40 6.95 7.34
C LEU A 19 -7.44 7.76 8.65
N PRO A 20 -8.62 8.22 9.11
CA PRO A 20 -8.73 8.96 10.37
C PRO A 20 -8.30 8.12 11.58
N VAL A 21 -7.61 8.75 12.53
CA VAL A 21 -7.24 8.14 13.81
C VAL A 21 -7.95 8.84 14.98
N ASN A 22 -8.22 8.08 16.04
CA ASN A 22 -9.01 8.55 17.18
C ASN A 22 -8.20 9.27 18.27
N ALA A 23 -6.88 9.29 18.15
CA ALA A 23 -5.99 9.86 19.16
C ALA A 23 -4.66 10.30 18.53
N ARG A 24 -4.04 11.29 19.18
CA ARG A 24 -2.65 11.66 18.94
C ARG A 24 -1.72 10.68 19.65
N ARG A 25 -0.62 10.31 18.98
CA ARG A 25 0.44 9.45 19.53
C ARG A 25 1.81 10.07 19.26
N ASP A 26 2.55 10.39 20.32
CA ASP A 26 3.90 10.95 20.24
C ASP A 26 4.95 9.86 20.44
N HIS A 27 6.00 9.89 19.61
CA HIS A 27 7.14 8.97 19.65
C HIS A 27 8.43 9.79 19.54
N GLY A 28 9.57 9.19 19.88
CA GLY A 28 10.87 9.88 19.86
C GLY A 28 11.30 10.42 18.49
N ILE A 29 10.70 9.93 17.42
CA ILE A 29 11.02 10.32 16.03
C ILE A 29 9.90 11.11 15.34
N GLY A 30 8.77 11.33 16.02
CA GLY A 30 7.66 12.08 15.44
C GLY A 30 6.31 11.83 16.13
N SER A 31 5.35 12.67 15.79
CA SER A 31 3.96 12.59 16.25
C SER A 31 3.05 12.15 15.12
N ILE A 32 2.03 11.37 15.46
CA ILE A 32 0.96 10.97 14.54
C ILE A 32 -0.36 11.49 15.10
N GLU A 33 -1.11 12.25 14.30
CA GLU A 33 -2.41 12.81 14.68
C GLU A 33 -3.33 12.99 13.47
N HIS A 34 -4.63 13.10 13.73
CA HIS A 34 -5.72 13.27 12.76
C HIS A 34 -5.94 12.10 11.80
N ALA A 35 -4.95 11.74 10.99
CA ALA A 35 -5.04 10.64 10.04
C ALA A 35 -3.66 10.05 9.71
N VAL A 36 -3.67 8.82 9.18
CA VAL A 36 -2.49 8.16 8.60
C VAL A 36 -2.68 7.96 7.11
N ASP A 37 -1.64 8.26 6.34
CA ASP A 37 -1.64 8.06 4.89
C ASP A 37 -1.05 6.68 4.57
N ILE A 38 -1.80 5.84 3.86
CA ILE A 38 -1.40 4.50 3.42
C ILE A 38 -1.60 4.35 1.92
N VAL A 39 -0.94 3.36 1.32
CA VAL A 39 -1.19 2.98 -0.07
C VAL A 39 -1.75 1.57 -0.11
N VAL A 40 -2.94 1.41 -0.68
CA VAL A 40 -3.48 0.08 -1.01
C VAL A 40 -3.12 -0.25 -2.45
N VAL A 41 -2.68 -1.48 -2.69
CA VAL A 41 -2.43 -2.03 -4.02
C VAL A 41 -3.40 -3.14 -4.32
N ARG A 42 -3.88 -3.22 -5.56
CA ARG A 42 -4.58 -4.37 -6.10
C ARG A 42 -3.84 -4.90 -7.32
N LEU A 43 -3.62 -6.21 -7.36
CA LEU A 43 -3.15 -6.92 -8.54
C LEU A 43 -4.30 -7.75 -9.10
N THR A 44 -4.51 -7.70 -10.41
CA THR A 44 -5.48 -8.54 -11.12
C THR A 44 -4.75 -9.53 -12.01
N ALA A 45 -5.13 -10.81 -11.96
CA ALA A 45 -4.61 -11.84 -12.84
C ALA A 45 -5.47 -12.00 -14.10
N ASP A 46 -4.92 -12.61 -15.15
CA ASP A 46 -5.62 -12.94 -16.40
C ASP A 46 -6.88 -13.80 -16.22
N ASN A 47 -6.92 -14.63 -15.19
CA ASN A 47 -8.09 -15.43 -14.80
C ASN A 47 -9.10 -14.66 -13.93
N GLY A 48 -8.92 -13.35 -13.75
CA GLY A 48 -9.81 -12.47 -13.00
C GLY A 48 -9.64 -12.48 -11.47
N LYS A 49 -8.74 -13.31 -10.91
CA LYS A 49 -8.44 -13.25 -9.47
C LYS A 49 -7.79 -11.91 -9.10
N GLN A 50 -8.15 -11.40 -7.93
CA GLN A 50 -7.60 -10.17 -7.38
C GLN A 50 -6.89 -10.45 -6.06
N GLY A 51 -5.71 -9.86 -5.88
CA GLY A 51 -4.97 -9.83 -4.64
C GLY A 51 -4.81 -8.39 -4.17
N PHE A 52 -4.88 -8.17 -2.86
CA PHE A 52 -4.73 -6.85 -2.24
C PHE A 52 -3.53 -6.83 -1.30
N GLY A 53 -2.84 -5.70 -1.23
CA GLY A 53 -1.76 -5.44 -0.29
C GLY A 53 -1.81 -4.01 0.24
N GLU A 54 -1.07 -3.76 1.31
CA GLU A 54 -0.96 -2.44 1.94
C GLU A 54 0.50 -2.07 2.12
N ALA A 55 0.85 -0.83 1.76
CA ALA A 55 2.05 -0.16 2.24
C ALA A 55 1.65 0.88 3.29
N SER A 56 2.27 0.80 4.46
CA SER A 56 2.02 1.69 5.61
C SER A 56 3.29 2.52 5.92
N PRO A 57 3.63 3.51 5.07
CA PRO A 57 4.86 4.28 5.22
C PRO A 57 4.77 5.30 6.35
N TRP A 58 5.92 5.57 6.97
CA TRP A 58 6.08 6.70 7.88
C TRP A 58 7.32 7.49 7.45
N SER A 59 7.13 8.77 7.13
CA SER A 59 8.14 9.62 6.48
C SER A 59 9.48 9.68 7.21
N VAL A 60 9.46 9.58 8.55
CA VAL A 60 10.65 9.61 9.42
C VAL A 60 11.26 8.23 9.70
N PHE A 61 10.69 7.15 9.16
CA PHE A 61 11.18 5.78 9.37
C PHE A 61 11.34 5.02 8.05
N THR A 62 10.26 4.78 7.30
CA THR A 62 10.24 3.92 6.10
C THR A 62 10.15 4.71 4.78
N GLY A 63 10.02 6.04 4.84
CA GLY A 63 9.86 6.90 3.66
C GLY A 63 8.44 7.45 3.54
N SER A 64 8.18 8.27 2.51
CA SER A 64 6.91 9.00 2.36
C SER A 64 5.84 8.18 1.62
N ALA A 65 4.56 8.51 1.84
CA ALA A 65 3.45 7.86 1.16
C ALA A 65 3.44 8.10 -0.36
N GLU A 66 3.90 9.28 -0.78
CA GLU A 66 4.08 9.64 -2.18
C GLU A 66 5.13 8.76 -2.85
N ALA A 67 6.24 8.48 -2.14
CA ALA A 67 7.27 7.57 -2.65
C ALA A 67 6.75 6.14 -2.82
N SER A 68 5.87 5.67 -1.92
CA SER A 68 5.22 4.36 -2.06
C SER A 68 4.15 4.33 -3.16
N HIS A 69 3.43 5.43 -3.38
CA HIS A 69 2.34 5.51 -4.36
C HIS A 69 2.84 5.66 -5.80
N ALA A 70 4.04 6.21 -6.00
CA ALA A 70 4.61 6.43 -7.33
C ALA A 70 5.11 5.15 -8.03
N ALA A 71 5.00 3.99 -7.38
CA ALA A 71 5.46 2.69 -7.89
C ALA A 71 4.48 2.05 -8.88
#